data_AF-A0A2J0LHA3-F1
#
_entry.id   AF-A0A2J0LHA3-F1
#
_cell.length_a   1.000
_cell.length_b   1.000
_cell.length_c   1.000
_cell.angle_alpha   90.00
_cell.angle_beta   90.00
_cell.angle_gamma   90.00
#
_symmetry.space_group_name_H-M   'P 1'
#
loop_
_entity.id
_entity.type
_entity.pdbx_description
1 polymer ?
#
loop_
_entity_poly.entity_id
_entity_poly.type
_entity_poly.pdbx_seq_one_letter_code
_entity_poly.pdbx_strand_id
1 'polypeptide(L)' 'RPLGKTNKDRHIAKLEKSVLKKVNNLRIGPIGVGGNVTALGVSVLTYPTHIAGLPVAINISCHATRTAETTI' A
#
# COMPACT_ATOMS: atom_id res chain seq x y z
N ARG A 1 -3.62 8.61 -0.95
CA ARG A 1 -4.97 8.10 -0.63
C ARG A 1 -5.10 7.99 0.88
N PRO A 2 -6.25 8.36 1.49
CA PRO A 2 -6.45 8.22 2.93
C PRO A 2 -6.24 6.78 3.39
N LEU A 3 -5.62 6.60 4.56
CA LEU A 3 -5.50 5.29 5.20
C LEU A 3 -6.90 4.71 5.48
N GLY A 4 -7.04 3.39 5.39
CA GLY A 4 -8.30 2.68 5.65
C GLY A 4 -9.32 2.65 4.50
N LYS A 5 -9.18 3.50 3.46
CA LYS A 5 -9.99 3.36 2.24
C LYS A 5 -9.44 2.24 1.36
N THR A 6 -10.29 1.30 0.95
CA THR A 6 -9.95 0.22 0.00
C THR A 6 -10.25 0.63 -1.44
N ASN A 7 -9.63 -0.06 -2.42
CA ASN A 7 -9.96 0.19 -3.82
C ASN A 7 -11.41 -0.21 -4.13
N LYS A 8 -12.06 0.49 -5.07
CA LYS A 8 -13.43 0.16 -5.52
C LYS A 8 -13.45 -1.12 -6.35
N ASP A 9 -12.38 -1.40 -7.09
CA ASP A 9 -12.24 -2.65 -7.82
C ASP A 9 -11.94 -3.80 -6.84
N ARG A 10 -12.78 -4.84 -6.86
CA ARG A 10 -12.67 -6.02 -5.99
C ARG A 10 -11.36 -6.79 -6.20
N HIS A 11 -10.88 -6.87 -7.43
CA HIS A 11 -9.62 -7.56 -7.74
C HIS A 11 -8.45 -6.83 -7.10
N ILE A 12 -8.40 -5.51 -7.25
CA ILE A 12 -7.33 -4.67 -6.68
C ILE A 12 -7.41 -4.62 -5.15
N ALA A 13 -8.61 -4.50 -4.58
CA ALA A 13 -8.78 -4.55 -3.12
C ALA A 13 -8.30 -5.89 -2.52
N LYS A 14 -8.52 -7.00 -3.22
CA LYS A 14 -8.00 -8.31 -2.81
C LYS A 14 -6.47 -8.35 -2.88
N LEU A 15 -5.88 -7.74 -3.91
CA LEU A 15 -4.43 -7.59 -4.02
C LEU A 15 -3.84 -6.75 -2.88
N GLU A 16 -4.43 -5.59 -2.57
CA GLU A 16 -4.04 -4.73 -1.44
C GLU A 16 -4.01 -5.53 -0.12
N LYS A 17 -5.09 -6.27 0.17
CA LYS A 17 -5.18 -7.11 1.39
C LYS A 17 -4.15 -8.23 1.41
N SER A 18 -3.92 -8.89 0.27
CA SER A 18 -2.93 -9.96 0.13
C SER A 18 -1.51 -9.45 0.37
N VAL A 19 -1.14 -8.32 -0.24
CA VAL A 19 0.19 -7.71 -0.07
C VAL A 19 0.39 -7.26 1.37
N LEU A 20 -0.58 -6.58 1.98
CA LEU A 20 -0.50 -6.16 3.39
C LEU A 20 -0.25 -7.36 4.32
N LYS A 21 -0.98 -8.47 4.13
CA LYS A 21 -0.77 -9.71 4.90
C LYS A 21 0.64 -10.26 4.70
N LYS A 22 1.13 -10.32 3.45
CA LYS A 22 2.48 -10.82 3.15
C LYS A 22 3.56 -9.96 3.81
N VAL A 23 3.45 -8.63 3.71
CA VAL A 23 4.41 -7.70 4.30
C VAL A 23 4.46 -7.81 5.83
N ASN A 24 3.32 -7.93 6.50
CA ASN A 24 3.27 -8.10 7.96
C ASN A 24 3.75 -9.50 8.40
N ASN A 25 3.57 -10.51 7.56
CA ASN A 25 4.11 -11.85 7.80
C ASN A 25 5.64 -11.94 7.72
N LEU A 26 6.33 -10.95 7.14
CA LEU A 26 7.79 -10.91 7.12
C LEU A 26 8.40 -10.68 8.51
N ARG A 27 7.59 -10.28 9.50
CA ARG A 27 8.01 -10.05 10.91
C ARG A 27 9.12 -9.01 11.10
N ILE A 28 9.33 -8.14 10.12
CA ILE A 28 10.27 -7.01 10.20
C ILE A 28 9.84 -6.03 11.30
N GLY A 29 8.54 -5.78 11.43
CA GLY A 29 7.97 -4.92 12.45
C GLY A 29 8.25 -3.43 12.24
N PRO A 30 7.82 -2.56 13.17
CA PRO A 30 8.05 -1.13 13.08
C PRO A 30 9.54 -0.84 13.07
N ILE A 31 10.00 0.05 12.18
CA ILE A 31 11.42 0.49 12.08
C ILE A 31 12.47 -0.64 12.03
N GLY A 32 12.08 -1.88 11.71
CA GLY A 32 13.00 -3.02 11.60
C GLY A 32 13.41 -3.68 12.92
N VAL A 33 12.78 -3.37 14.05
CA VAL A 33 13.13 -3.96 15.36
C VAL A 33 12.38 -5.27 15.68
N GLY A 34 11.75 -5.87 14.68
CA GLY A 34 10.91 -7.05 14.84
C GLY A 34 9.47 -6.72 15.23
N GLY A 35 8.55 -7.66 15.02
CA GLY A 35 7.14 -7.52 15.41
C GLY A 35 6.19 -8.18 14.41
N ASN A 36 4.90 -7.87 14.52
CA ASN A 36 3.83 -8.40 13.63
C ASN A 36 3.21 -7.34 12.71
N VAL A 37 3.61 -6.07 12.84
CA VAL A 37 3.07 -4.96 12.04
C VAL A 37 4.24 -4.18 11.41
N THR A 38 4.51 -4.45 10.15
CA THR A 38 5.50 -3.74 9.32
C THR A 38 4.84 -2.58 8.56
N ALA A 39 3.61 -2.79 8.08
CA ALA A 39 2.84 -1.79 7.34
C ALA A 39 1.42 -1.66 7.91
N LEU A 40 0.92 -0.42 7.95
CA LEU A 40 -0.44 -0.10 8.40
C LEU A 40 -1.48 -0.24 7.26
N GLY A 41 -1.05 -0.11 6.02
CA GLY A 41 -1.92 -0.20 4.86
C GLY A 41 -1.14 -0.25 3.56
N VAL A 42 -1.78 -0.77 2.52
CA VAL A 42 -1.25 -0.83 1.15
C VAL A 42 -2.30 -0.25 0.22
N SER A 43 -1.87 0.61 -0.69
CA SER A 43 -2.72 1.15 -1.75
C SER A 43 -2.11 0.80 -3.10
N VAL A 44 -2.93 0.26 -4.01
CA VAL A 44 -2.51 -0.10 -5.36
C VAL A 44 -3.25 0.78 -6.36
N LEU A 45 -2.46 1.40 -7.24
CA LEU A 45 -2.93 2.13 -8.41
C LEU A 45 -2.55 1.33 -9.65
N THR A 46 -3.48 1.21 -10.59
CA THR A 46 -3.29 0.48 -11.85
C THR A 46 -3.51 1.41 -13.02
N TYR A 47 -2.67 1.27 -14.04
CA TYR A 47 -2.73 2.05 -15.27
C TYR A 47 -2.53 1.11 -16.46
N PRO A 48 -3.13 1.41 -17.62
CA PRO A 48 -2.88 0.63 -18.83
C PRO A 48 -1.40 0.70 -19.22
N THR A 49 -0.90 -0.38 -19.81
CA THR A 49 0.48 -0.45 -20.28
C THR A 49 0.58 -1.29 -21.55
N HIS A 50 1.68 -1.16 -22.29
CA HIS A 50 1.93 -1.94 -23.51
C HIS A 50 2.11 -3.42 -23.14
N ILE A 51 1.60 -4.36 -23.95
CA ILE A 51 1.64 -5.80 -23.62
C ILE A 51 3.05 -6.35 -23.38
N ALA A 52 4.05 -5.75 -24.03
CA ALA A 52 5.46 -6.13 -23.86
C ALA A 52 6.13 -5.51 -22.61
N GLY A 53 5.41 -4.72 -21.81
CA GLY A 53 5.94 -4.05 -20.64
C GLY A 53 5.00 -4.14 -19.44
N LEU A 54 5.57 -4.07 -18.23
CA LEU A 54 4.80 -3.96 -17.00
C LEU A 54 5.58 -3.07 -16.01
N PRO A 55 5.51 -1.73 -16.15
CA PRO A 55 6.17 -0.83 -15.23
C PRO A 55 5.51 -0.92 -13.85
N VAL A 56 6.33 -1.07 -12.82
CA VAL A 56 5.88 -1.15 -11.42
C VAL A 56 6.73 -0.19 -10.58
N ALA A 57 6.06 0.62 -9.78
CA ALA A 57 6.69 1.52 -8.82
C ALA A 57 6.14 1.23 -7.42
N ILE A 58 7.02 1.33 -6.41
CA ILE A 58 6.67 1.19 -5.00
C ILE A 58 7.07 2.48 -4.30
N ASN A 59 6.13 3.06 -3.56
CA ASN A 59 6.37 4.21 -2.71
C ASN A 59 5.95 3.90 -1.27
N ILE A 60 6.72 4.41 -0.31
CA ILE A 60 6.51 4.16 1.13
C ILE A 60 6.30 5.51 1.82
N SER A 61 5.20 5.62 2.56
CA SER A 61 4.99 6.72 3.50
C SER A 61 5.53 6.33 4.87
N CYS A 62 6.34 7.21 5.47
CA CYS A 62 7.01 6.93 6.74
C CYS A 62 6.12 7.23 7.96
N HIS A 63 6.69 7.14 9.16
CA HIS A 63 6.01 7.47 10.42
C HIS A 63 5.40 8.89 10.42
N ALA A 64 6.04 9.86 9.78
CA ALA A 64 5.54 11.23 9.62
C ALA A 64 4.62 11.38 8.39
N THR A 65 3.63 10.49 8.25
CA THR A 65 2.64 10.54 7.16
C THR A 65 1.73 11.76 7.34
N ARG A 66 2.01 12.83 6.60
CA ARG A 66 1.27 14.11 6.65
C ARG A 66 0.53 14.34 5.33
N THR A 67 -0.73 14.76 5.40
CA THR A 67 -1.57 15.10 4.25
C THR A 67 -2.55 16.20 4.64
N ALA A 68 -2.89 17.08 3.71
CA ALA A 68 -3.89 18.14 3.88
C ALA A 68 -4.70 18.25 2.59
N GLU A 69 -6.01 18.45 2.73
CA GLU A 69 -6.98 18.63 1.64
C GLU A 69 -7.98 19.70 2.10
N THR A 70 -8.39 20.58 1.19
CA THR A 70 -9.42 21.60 1.46
C THR A 70 -10.37 21.70 0.29
N THR A 71 -11.61 22.10 0.55
CA THR A 71 -12.61 22.42 -0.47
C THR A 71 -12.94 23.91 -0.33
N ILE A 72 -12.91 24.63 -1.45
CA ILE A 72 -13.21 26.07 -1.53
C ILE A 72 -14.71 26.24 -1.80
#